data_AF-A0A434RE99-F1
#
_entry.id   AF-A0A434RE99-F1
#
_cell.length_a   1.000
_cell.length_b   1.000
_cell.length_c   1.000
_cell.angle_alpha   90.00
_cell.angle_beta   90.00
_cell.angle_gamma   90.00
#
_symmetry.space_group_name_H-M   'P 1'
#
loop_
_entity.id
_entity.type
_entity.pdbx_description
1 polymer ?
#
loop_
_entity_poly.entity_id
_entity_poly.type
_entity_poly.pdbx_seq_one_letter_code
_entity_poly.pdbx_strand_id
1 'polypeptide(L)'
;HTVGDTRFPTGLAYDEDTLFWARVMSKASLAVVRQPIMVYFVSSDRSDDRFAIKPARRFLEWRLALRELADCGIAKSSLKAREGLVALKIARVHYARGDLETAAKFLAVAEAAPKVSTDIWRCMRYRLKIAARRRFPAHRVQLQSA
;
A
#
# COMPACT_ATOMS: atom_id res chain seq x y z
N HIS A 1 14.52 -22.94 13.27
CA HIS A 1 14.98 -21.55 13.02
C HIS A 1 14.45 -20.64 14.12
N THR A 2 15.34 -19.99 14.85
CA THR A 2 15.03 -19.05 15.94
C THR A 2 14.64 -17.69 15.38
N VAL A 3 13.66 -17.02 16.01
CA VAL A 3 13.13 -15.70 15.58
C VAL A 3 14.24 -14.64 15.44
N GLY A 4 15.35 -14.77 16.19
CA GLY A 4 16.49 -13.84 16.16
C GLY A 4 17.31 -13.80 14.87
N ASP A 5 17.19 -14.80 13.99
CA ASP A 5 17.91 -14.81 12.70
C ASP A 5 17.24 -13.95 11.62
N THR A 6 15.96 -13.59 11.82
CA THR A 6 15.23 -12.71 10.92
C THR A 6 15.43 -11.27 11.36
N ARG A 7 16.42 -10.59 10.77
CA ARG A 7 16.69 -9.17 11.05
C ARG A 7 15.78 -8.24 10.25
N PHE A 8 15.48 -7.10 10.88
CA PHE A 8 14.70 -6.00 10.32
C PHE A 8 15.39 -5.38 9.11
N PRO A 9 14.67 -5.11 8.00
CA PRO A 9 15.04 -4.04 7.09
C PRO A 9 14.61 -2.72 7.75
N THR A 10 15.47 -2.19 8.63
CA THR A 10 15.19 -0.92 9.32
C THR A 10 15.02 0.21 8.31
N GLY A 11 13.88 0.93 8.38
CA GLY A 11 13.66 2.14 7.57
C GLY A 11 12.82 1.93 6.30
N LEU A 12 12.13 0.79 6.18
CA LEU A 12 11.10 0.60 5.16
C LEU A 12 9.87 1.46 5.46
N ALA A 13 9.47 2.27 4.48
CA ALA A 13 8.38 3.23 4.70
C ALA A 13 6.99 2.58 4.79
N TYR A 14 6.82 1.39 4.22
CA TYR A 14 5.52 0.71 4.09
C TYR A 14 5.59 -0.69 4.66
N ASP A 15 4.55 -1.08 5.40
CA ASP A 15 4.24 -2.47 5.72
C ASP A 15 5.42 -3.29 6.29
N GLU A 16 6.35 -2.66 7.01
CA GLU A 16 7.53 -3.32 7.61
C GLU A 16 7.09 -4.51 8.47
N ASP A 17 6.09 -4.30 9.33
CA ASP A 17 5.48 -5.34 10.15
C ASP A 17 4.88 -6.48 9.30
N THR A 18 4.24 -6.17 8.16
CA THR A 18 3.64 -7.21 7.31
C THR A 18 4.71 -8.08 6.67
N LEU A 19 5.81 -7.49 6.18
CA LEU A 19 6.92 -8.25 5.58
C LEU A 19 7.62 -9.12 6.63
N PHE A 20 7.82 -8.57 7.83
CA PHE A 20 8.37 -9.29 8.97
C PHE A 20 7.50 -10.49 9.34
N TRP A 21 6.21 -10.27 9.62
CA TRP A 21 5.29 -11.33 10.01
C TRP A 21 5.14 -12.38 8.92
N ALA A 22 5.08 -11.98 7.64
CA ALA A 22 5.04 -12.93 6.54
C ALA A 22 6.28 -13.86 6.53
N ARG A 23 7.48 -13.32 6.76
CA ARG A 23 8.74 -14.09 6.81
C ARG A 23 8.86 -14.97 8.05
N VAL A 24 8.39 -14.51 9.21
CA VAL A 24 8.35 -15.31 10.43
C VAL A 24 7.35 -16.46 10.26
N MET A 25 6.14 -16.14 9.82
CA MET A 25 5.06 -17.10 9.63
C MET A 25 5.35 -18.15 8.56
N SER A 26 6.14 -17.81 7.54
CA SER A 26 6.56 -18.80 6.53
C SER A 26 7.54 -19.85 7.06
N LYS A 27 8.15 -19.64 8.23
CA LYS A 27 9.19 -20.52 8.80
C LYS A 27 8.83 -21.13 10.15
N ALA A 28 7.81 -20.59 10.82
CA ALA A 28 7.39 -21.03 12.15
C ALA A 28 6.23 -22.01 12.08
N SER A 29 6.14 -22.90 13.08
CA SER A 29 4.90 -23.63 13.35
C SER A 29 3.87 -22.66 13.93
N LEU A 30 2.67 -22.63 13.34
CA LEU A 30 1.64 -21.66 13.69
C LEU A 30 0.50 -22.32 14.46
N ALA A 31 0.17 -21.76 15.63
CA ALA A 31 -1.10 -21.99 16.30
C ALA A 31 -2.04 -20.82 16.00
N VAL A 32 -3.28 -21.12 15.60
CA VAL A 32 -4.30 -20.11 15.27
C VAL A 32 -5.34 -20.08 16.38
N VAL A 33 -5.50 -18.92 17.02
CA VAL A 33 -6.52 -18.67 18.05
C VAL A 33 -7.66 -17.86 17.44
N ARG A 34 -8.91 -18.26 17.69
CA ARG A 34 -10.10 -17.57 17.16
C ARG A 34 -10.62 -16.46 18.08
N GLN A 35 -10.26 -16.47 19.36
CA GLN A 35 -10.59 -15.38 20.27
C GLN A 35 -9.76 -14.13 19.91
N PRO A 36 -10.37 -12.94 19.85
CA PRO A 36 -9.63 -11.69 19.70
C PRO A 36 -8.66 -11.51 20.88
N ILE A 37 -7.36 -11.42 20.58
CA ILE A 37 -6.30 -11.23 21.59
C ILE A 37 -5.79 -9.80 21.68
N MET A 38 -5.99 -8.99 20.64
CA MET A 38 -5.51 -7.61 20.57
C MET A 38 -6.41 -6.76 19.67
N VAL A 39 -6.71 -5.54 20.12
CA VAL A 39 -7.34 -4.50 19.28
C VAL A 39 -6.27 -3.52 18.85
N TYR A 40 -6.06 -3.40 17.54
CA TYR A 40 -5.08 -2.48 16.98
C TYR A 40 -5.76 -1.18 16.54
N PHE A 41 -5.44 -0.07 17.19
CA PHE A 41 -5.94 1.25 16.82
C PHE A 41 -5.14 1.82 15.65
N VAL A 42 -5.72 1.76 14.45
CA VAL A 42 -5.13 2.33 13.24
C VAL A 42 -5.44 3.82 13.17
N SER A 43 -4.41 4.67 13.15
CA SER A 43 -4.53 6.07 12.72
C SER A 43 -4.40 6.12 11.20
N SER A 44 -5.49 6.46 10.51
CA SER A 44 -5.50 6.63 9.06
C SER A 44 -4.56 7.74 8.61
N ASP A 45 -4.49 8.84 9.35
CA ASP A 45 -3.73 10.03 8.98
C ASP A 45 -2.23 9.73 9.03
N ARG A 46 -1.78 9.12 10.13
CA ARG A 46 -0.38 8.67 10.28
C ARG A 46 0.00 7.67 9.19
N SER A 47 -0.91 6.77 8.81
CA SER A 47 -0.67 5.82 7.72
C SER A 47 -0.57 6.53 6.38
N ASP A 48 -1.43 7.50 6.10
CA ASP A 48 -1.50 8.21 4.83
C ASP A 48 -0.30 9.14 4.63
N ASP A 49 0.20 9.77 5.70
CA ASP A 49 1.40 10.60 5.66
C ASP A 49 2.64 9.87 5.15
N ARG A 50 2.81 8.60 5.53
CA ARG A 50 3.95 7.78 5.05
C ARG A 50 3.93 7.62 3.53
N PHE A 51 2.74 7.51 2.91
CA PHE A 51 2.58 7.35 1.47
C PHE A 51 2.77 8.64 0.68
N ALA A 52 2.85 9.80 1.34
CA ALA A 52 3.06 11.08 0.69
C ALA A 52 4.55 11.42 0.48
N ILE A 53 5.44 10.89 1.31
CA ILE A 53 6.86 11.26 1.32
C ILE A 53 7.65 10.40 0.34
N LYS A 54 8.18 11.01 -0.73
CA LYS A 54 9.01 10.35 -1.76
C LYS A 54 8.39 9.02 -2.27
N PRO A 55 7.13 9.04 -2.72
CA PRO A 55 6.32 7.84 -2.91
C PRO A 55 6.94 6.82 -3.88
N ALA A 56 7.52 7.28 -4.99
CA ALA A 56 8.15 6.41 -5.99
C ALA A 56 9.37 5.67 -5.42
N ARG A 57 10.28 6.39 -4.77
CA ARG A 57 11.50 5.80 -4.17
C ARG A 57 11.14 4.81 -3.07
N ARG A 58 10.28 5.22 -2.14
CA ARG A 58 9.85 4.37 -1.01
C ARG A 58 9.09 3.13 -1.47
N PHE A 59 8.27 3.27 -2.52
CA PHE A 59 7.59 2.12 -3.12
C PHE A 59 8.56 1.15 -3.77
N LEU A 60 9.59 1.64 -4.45
CA LEU A 60 10.60 0.78 -5.06
C LEU A 60 11.41 0.03 -3.98
N GLU A 61 11.88 0.72 -2.94
CA GLU A 61 12.58 0.13 -1.79
C GLU A 61 11.72 -0.98 -1.16
N TRP A 62 10.46 -0.69 -0.87
CA TRP A 62 9.51 -1.65 -0.33
C TRP A 62 9.24 -2.83 -1.27
N ARG A 63 9.06 -2.57 -2.57
CA ARG A 63 8.79 -3.61 -3.57
C ARG A 63 9.96 -4.59 -3.71
N LEU A 64 11.19 -4.12 -3.54
CA LEU A 64 12.37 -4.99 -3.52
C LEU A 64 12.33 -5.92 -2.30
N ALA A 65 12.10 -5.37 -1.09
CA ALA A 65 11.96 -6.17 0.12
C ALA A 65 10.79 -7.17 0.03
N LEU A 66 9.66 -6.78 -0.57
CA LEU A 66 8.52 -7.68 -0.79
C LEU A 66 8.89 -8.88 -1.67
N ARG A 67 9.77 -8.72 -2.66
CA ARG A 67 10.17 -9.80 -3.57
C ARG A 67 11.03 -10.86 -2.89
N GLU A 68 11.79 -10.49 -1.87
CA GLU A 68 12.59 -11.44 -1.07
C GLU A 68 11.72 -12.48 -0.34
N LEU A 69 10.42 -12.19 -0.16
CA LEU A 69 9.48 -13.17 0.38
C LEU A 69 9.20 -14.34 -0.57
N ALA A 70 9.53 -14.22 -1.86
CA ALA A 70 9.45 -15.34 -2.79
C ALA A 70 10.41 -16.49 -2.36
N ASP A 71 11.57 -16.15 -1.80
CA ASP A 71 12.54 -17.11 -1.28
C ASP A 71 12.03 -17.86 -0.04
N CYS A 72 10.96 -17.33 0.57
CA CYS A 72 10.25 -17.94 1.69
C CYS A 72 9.06 -18.81 1.23
N GLY A 73 8.94 -19.12 -0.06
CA GLY A 73 7.87 -19.95 -0.62
C GLY A 73 6.54 -19.21 -0.84
N ILE A 74 6.50 -17.89 -0.66
CA ILE A 74 5.28 -17.11 -0.92
C ILE A 74 5.09 -16.95 -2.43
N ALA A 75 3.91 -17.32 -2.92
CA ALA A 75 3.60 -17.29 -4.35
C ALA A 75 3.76 -15.88 -4.96
N LYS A 76 4.45 -15.79 -6.10
CA LYS A 76 4.67 -14.52 -6.84
C LYS A 76 3.37 -13.78 -7.14
N SER A 77 2.28 -14.49 -7.41
CA SER A 77 0.94 -13.92 -7.62
C SER A 77 0.42 -13.17 -6.39
N SER A 78 0.67 -13.71 -5.18
CA SER A 78 0.29 -13.07 -3.91
C SER A 78 1.11 -11.81 -3.66
N LEU A 79 2.42 -11.86 -3.93
CA LEU A 79 3.29 -10.68 -3.83
C LEU A 79 2.84 -9.58 -4.81
N LYS A 80 2.48 -9.96 -6.04
CA LYS A 80 1.95 -9.03 -7.05
C LYS A 80 0.59 -8.44 -6.67
N ALA A 81 -0.29 -9.23 -6.06
CA ALA A 81 -1.55 -8.71 -5.53
C ALA A 81 -1.29 -7.68 -4.41
N ARG A 82 -0.37 -7.97 -3.47
CA ARG A 82 0.00 -7.01 -2.41
C ARG A 82 0.62 -5.73 -2.96
N GLU A 83 1.50 -5.85 -3.96
CA GLU A 83 2.06 -4.72 -4.72
C GLU A 83 0.94 -3.80 -5.25
N GLY A 84 -0.09 -4.39 -5.85
CA GLY A 84 -1.25 -3.65 -6.36
C GLY A 84 -2.07 -2.95 -5.29
N LEU A 85 -2.29 -3.59 -4.14
CA LEU A 85 -3.03 -3.00 -3.02
C LEU A 85 -2.33 -1.77 -2.44
N VAL A 86 -1.01 -1.84 -2.25
CA VAL A 86 -0.21 -0.71 -1.76
C VAL A 86 -0.16 0.41 -2.80
N ALA A 87 0.03 0.08 -4.08
CA ALA A 87 -0.03 1.06 -5.16
C ALA A 87 -1.39 1.79 -5.22
N LEU A 88 -2.50 1.05 -5.07
CA LEU A 88 -3.83 1.63 -5.00
C LEU A 88 -3.94 2.57 -3.79
N LYS A 89 -3.45 2.19 -2.61
CA LYS A 89 -3.46 3.05 -1.42
C LYS A 89 -2.68 4.35 -1.67
N ILE A 90 -1.49 4.29 -2.25
CA ILE A 90 -0.70 5.48 -2.62
C ILE A 90 -1.50 6.37 -3.58
N ALA A 91 -2.10 5.79 -4.63
CA ALA A 91 -2.91 6.54 -5.58
C ALA A 91 -4.05 7.32 -4.91
N ARG A 92 -4.70 6.71 -3.91
CA ARG A 92 -5.79 7.33 -3.13
C ARG A 92 -5.32 8.51 -2.29
N VAL A 93 -4.18 8.37 -1.62
CA VAL A 93 -3.58 9.43 -0.79
C VAL A 93 -3.23 10.65 -1.65
N HIS A 94 -2.54 10.43 -2.78
CA HIS A 94 -2.15 11.52 -3.68
C HIS A 94 -3.36 12.17 -4.35
N TYR A 95 -4.37 11.38 -4.73
CA TYR A 95 -5.65 11.94 -5.20
C TYR A 95 -6.29 12.86 -4.15
N ALA A 96 -6.37 12.43 -2.88
CA ALA A 96 -6.96 13.24 -1.81
C ALA A 96 -6.21 14.58 -1.64
N ARG A 97 -4.88 14.55 -1.73
CA ARG A 97 -4.00 15.73 -1.65
C ARG A 97 -4.02 16.62 -2.90
N GLY A 98 -4.61 16.14 -4.00
CA GLY A 98 -4.70 16.87 -5.26
C GLY A 98 -3.51 16.65 -6.22
N ASP A 99 -2.55 15.79 -5.86
CA ASP A 99 -1.49 15.35 -6.77
C ASP A 99 -2.04 14.26 -7.73
N LEU A 100 -2.69 14.72 -8.80
CA LEU A 100 -3.32 13.86 -9.79
C LEU A 100 -2.32 13.18 -10.74
N GLU A 101 -1.08 13.66 -10.78
CA GLU A 101 -0.04 13.05 -11.60
C GLU A 101 0.49 11.80 -10.91
N THR A 102 0.93 11.93 -9.65
CA THR A 102 1.39 10.80 -8.85
C THR A 102 0.25 9.79 -8.63
N ALA A 103 -0.97 10.27 -8.39
CA ALA A 103 -2.13 9.40 -8.26
C ALA A 103 -2.35 8.52 -9.50
N ALA A 104 -2.25 9.09 -10.70
CA ALA A 104 -2.44 8.34 -11.94
C ALA A 104 -1.32 7.33 -12.19
N LYS A 105 -0.05 7.69 -11.93
CA LYS A 105 1.10 6.79 -12.07
C LYS A 105 0.94 5.55 -11.18
N PHE A 106 0.57 5.74 -9.92
CA PHE A 106 0.35 4.62 -8.99
C PHE A 106 -0.92 3.83 -9.27
N LEU A 107 -1.97 4.47 -9.79
CA LEU A 107 -3.16 3.76 -10.24
C LEU A 107 -2.83 2.80 -11.40
N ALA A 108 -1.99 3.19 -12.35
CA ALA A 108 -1.54 2.31 -13.43
C ALA A 108 -0.79 1.07 -12.90
N VAL A 109 0.05 1.23 -11.87
CA VAL A 109 0.71 0.11 -11.19
C VAL A 109 -0.31 -0.83 -10.54
N ALA A 110 -1.31 -0.27 -9.85
CA ALA A 110 -2.40 -1.05 -9.27
C ALA A 110 -3.20 -1.79 -10.36
N GLU A 111 -3.49 -1.14 -11.48
CA GLU A 111 -4.20 -1.69 -12.64
C GLU A 111 -3.45 -2.82 -13.37
N ALA A 112 -2.14 -2.89 -13.26
CA ALA A 112 -1.35 -4.00 -13.80
C ALA A 112 -1.27 -5.24 -12.88
N ALA A 113 -1.59 -5.11 -11.59
CA ALA A 113 -1.52 -6.24 -10.64
C ALA A 113 -2.67 -7.25 -10.83
N PRO A 114 -2.50 -8.53 -10.45
CA PRO A 114 -3.61 -9.48 -10.32
C PRO A 114 -4.67 -8.93 -9.35
N LYS A 115 -5.95 -9.02 -9.71
CA LYS A 115 -7.04 -8.44 -8.92
C LYS A 115 -8.17 -9.43 -8.68
N VAL A 116 -8.77 -9.29 -7.51
CA VAL A 116 -10.14 -9.76 -7.25
C VAL A 116 -11.14 -8.71 -7.77
N SER A 117 -12.38 -9.13 -8.02
CA SER A 117 -13.45 -8.29 -8.58
C SER A 117 -13.64 -6.95 -7.84
N THR A 118 -13.50 -6.96 -6.51
CA THR A 118 -13.63 -5.76 -5.67
C THR A 118 -12.54 -4.72 -5.94
N ASP A 119 -11.31 -5.14 -6.25
CA ASP A 119 -10.19 -4.24 -6.54
C ASP A 119 -10.25 -3.69 -7.97
N ILE A 120 -10.82 -4.45 -8.92
CA ILE A 120 -11.13 -3.96 -10.28
C ILE A 120 -12.07 -2.75 -10.18
N TRP A 121 -13.17 -2.88 -9.42
CA TRP A 121 -14.13 -1.79 -9.22
C TRP A 121 -13.48 -0.56 -8.57
N ARG A 122 -12.62 -0.76 -7.56
CA ARG A 122 -11.90 0.34 -6.91
C ARG A 122 -10.98 1.08 -7.87
N CYS A 123 -10.25 0.36 -8.73
CA CYS A 123 -9.39 0.97 -9.74
C CYS A 123 -10.21 1.79 -10.75
N MET A 124 -11.26 1.20 -11.32
CA MET A 124 -12.17 1.89 -12.24
C MET A 124 -12.74 3.17 -11.64
N ARG A 125 -13.22 3.12 -10.39
CA ARG A 125 -13.77 4.28 -9.70
C ARG A 125 -12.74 5.39 -9.54
N TYR A 126 -11.49 5.05 -9.18
CA TYR A 126 -10.44 6.07 -9.05
C TYR A 126 -9.98 6.62 -10.41
N ARG A 127 -9.98 5.80 -11.46
CA ARG A 127 -9.74 6.25 -12.84
C ARG A 127 -10.75 7.32 -13.24
N LEU A 128 -12.05 7.07 -13.01
CA LEU A 128 -13.13 8.03 -13.26
C LEU A 128 -12.96 9.30 -12.41
N LYS A 129 -12.64 9.17 -11.12
CA LYS A 129 -12.42 10.32 -10.23
C LYS A 129 -11.27 11.21 -10.68
N ILE A 130 -10.15 10.63 -11.13
CA ILE A 130 -9.00 11.38 -11.64
C ILE A 130 -9.39 12.08 -12.95
N ALA A 131 -10.04 11.38 -13.88
CA ALA A 131 -10.50 11.96 -15.15
C ALA A 131 -11.47 13.13 -14.94
N ALA A 132 -12.45 12.96 -14.04
CA ALA A 132 -13.41 14.01 -13.71
C ALA A 132 -12.72 15.25 -13.12
N ARG A 133 -11.78 15.08 -12.17
CA ARG A 133 -11.07 16.20 -11.53
C ARG A 133 -10.08 16.91 -12.45
N ARG A 134 -9.55 16.22 -13.47
CA ARG A 134 -8.77 16.84 -14.55
C ARG A 134 -9.64 17.67 -15.49
N ARG A 135 -10.86 17.20 -15.78
CA ARG A 135 -11.79 17.87 -16.69
C ARG A 135 -12.54 19.03 -16.04
N PHE A 136 -12.77 18.94 -14.73
CA PHE A 136 -13.37 20.00 -13.92
C PHE A 136 -12.41 20.31 -12.76
N PRO A 137 -11.38 21.14 -12.99
CA PRO A 137 -10.51 21.60 -11.92
C PRO A 137 -11.40 22.29 -10.88
N ALA A 138 -11.43 21.76 -9.65
CA ALA A 138 -12.13 22.42 -8.57
C ALA A 138 -11.51 23.81 -8.39
N HIS A 139 -12.27 24.86 -8.70
CA HIS A 139 -11.86 26.22 -8.39
C HIS A 139 -11.70 26.26 -6.87
N ARG A 140 -10.46 26.41 -6.37
CA ARG A 140 -10.25 26.71 -4.95
C ARG A 140 -10.90 28.07 -4.72
N VAL A 141 -12.11 28.07 -4.17
CA VAL A 141 -12.66 29.24 -3.50
C VAL A 141 -11.69 29.50 -2.34
N GLN A 142 -10.78 30.45 -2.53
CA GLN A 142 -10.09 31.08 -1.42
C GLN A 142 -11.17 31.80 -0.62
N LEU A 143 -11.68 31.17 0.43
CA LEU A 143 -12.30 31.91 1.51
C LEU A 143 -11.18 32.75 2.14
N GLN A 144 -11.07 33.99 1.67
CA GLN A 144 -10.37 35.04 2.39
C GLN A 144 -11.12 35.22 3.70
N SER A 145 -10.52 34.73 4.79
CA SER A 145 -10.94 35.11 6.13
C SER A 145 -10.57 36.58 6.33
N ALA A 146 -11.58 37.43 6.52
CA ALA A 146 -11.44 38.80 6.99
C ALA A 146 -11.22 38.82 8.50
#